data_AF-A0A101FXX2-F1
#
_entry.id   AF-A0A101FXX2-F1
#
_cell.length_a   1.000
_cell.length_b   1.000
_cell.length_c   1.000
_cell.angle_alpha   90.00
_cell.angle_beta   90.00
_cell.angle_gamma   90.00
#
_symmetry.space_group_name_H-M   'P 1'
#
loop_
_entity.id
_entity.type
_entity.pdbx_description
1 polymer ?
#
loop_
_entity_poly.entity_id
_entity_poly.type
_entity_poly.pdbx_seq_one_letter_code
_entity_poly.pdbx_strand_id
1 'polypeptide(L)'
;TLIGTLLMVQFIAAPFSILFGKLAKKIGTKNSIYLSLIIYTFIAIGGYFLNTEWHFWALGFGVATVQGGSQALSRSLIGRMMPKSKSAEFYGFFSVFEKFSSVAGPFLFGLVSTLMGESRLSIVSLVIFFILGMIVLRKVNVERGIGVAQDEDKRMVTAEELK
;
A
#
# COMPACT_ATOMS: atom_id res chain seq x y z
N THR A 1 -12.81 -17.44 -15.09
CA THR A 1 -11.72 -17.44 -14.09
C THR A 1 -11.34 -16.03 -13.64
N LEU A 2 -10.90 -15.14 -14.54
CA LEU A 2 -10.36 -13.81 -14.18
C LEU A 2 -11.34 -12.88 -13.42
N ILE A 3 -12.56 -12.67 -13.93
CA ILE A 3 -13.60 -11.87 -13.27
C ILE A 3 -13.98 -12.46 -11.90
N GLY A 4 -14.05 -13.78 -11.79
CA GLY A 4 -14.35 -14.47 -10.52
C GLY A 4 -13.28 -14.21 -9.46
N THR A 5 -11.99 -14.29 -9.83
CA THR A 5 -10.88 -13.97 -8.93
C THR A 5 -10.88 -12.48 -8.54
N LEU A 6 -11.14 -11.57 -9.49
CA LEU A 6 -11.23 -10.14 -9.18
C LEU A 6 -12.35 -9.84 -8.18
N LEU A 7 -13.55 -10.39 -8.38
CA LEU A 7 -14.65 -10.23 -7.43
C LEU A 7 -14.29 -10.81 -6.06
N MET A 8 -13.74 -12.02 -6.03
CA MET A 8 -13.29 -12.68 -4.81
C MET A 8 -12.30 -11.79 -4.03
N VAL A 9 -11.32 -11.20 -4.71
CA VAL A 9 -10.32 -10.32 -4.09
C VAL A 9 -10.98 -9.17 -3.36
N GLN A 10 -12.00 -8.54 -3.96
CA GLN A 10 -12.69 -7.40 -3.34
C GLN A 10 -13.44 -7.82 -2.07
N PHE A 11 -14.16 -8.95 -2.10
CA PHE A 11 -14.90 -9.45 -0.95
C PHE A 11 -13.99 -9.91 0.18
N ILE A 12 -12.85 -10.52 -0.13
CA ILE A 12 -11.88 -10.99 0.87
C ILE A 12 -11.07 -9.82 1.43
N ALA A 13 -10.76 -8.80 0.63
CA ALA A 13 -9.98 -7.66 1.09
C ALA A 13 -10.67 -6.89 2.24
N ALA A 14 -12.01 -6.80 2.24
CA ALA A 14 -12.77 -6.08 3.26
C ALA A 14 -12.57 -6.62 4.70
N PRO A 15 -12.85 -7.91 5.01
CA PRO A 15 -12.63 -8.46 6.35
C PRO A 15 -11.15 -8.46 6.74
N PHE A 16 -10.25 -8.69 5.78
CA PHE A 16 -8.82 -8.67 6.05
C PHE A 16 -8.27 -7.27 6.33
N SER A 17 -8.89 -6.22 5.78
CA SER A 17 -8.58 -4.84 6.16
C SER A 17 -8.76 -4.60 7.66
N ILE A 18 -9.86 -5.11 8.22
CA ILE A 18 -10.13 -5.04 9.66
C ILE A 18 -9.11 -5.87 10.45
N LEU A 19 -8.77 -7.08 9.97
CA LEU A 19 -7.80 -7.95 10.61
C LEU A 19 -6.40 -7.31 10.67
N PHE A 20 -5.92 -6.75 9.56
CA PHE A 20 -4.67 -6.01 9.49
C PHE A 20 -4.70 -4.74 10.33
N GLY A 21 -5.85 -4.06 10.41
CA GLY A 21 -6.05 -2.94 11.34
C GLY A 21 -5.88 -3.35 12.80
N LYS A 22 -6.41 -4.52 13.20
CA LYS A 22 -6.19 -5.09 14.55
C LYS A 22 -4.73 -5.49 14.76
N LEU A 23 -4.08 -6.07 13.75
CA LEU A 23 -2.67 -6.43 13.81
C LEU A 23 -1.79 -5.18 14.01
N ALA A 24 -2.07 -4.10 13.29
CA ALA A 24 -1.34 -2.84 13.40
C ALA A 24 -1.45 -2.17 14.77
N LYS A 25 -2.53 -2.42 15.53
CA LYS A 25 -2.61 -1.98 16.92
C LYS A 25 -1.61 -2.68 17.83
N LYS A 26 -1.19 -3.92 17.51
CA LYS A 26 -0.23 -4.70 18.31
C LYS A 26 1.22 -4.46 17.90
N ILE A 27 1.51 -4.49 16.59
CA ILE A 27 2.90 -4.41 16.08
C ILE A 27 3.28 -3.03 15.54
N GLY A 28 2.32 -2.09 15.46
CA GLY A 28 2.50 -0.76 14.91
C GLY A 28 2.19 -0.68 13.40
N THR A 29 1.57 0.43 12.97
CA THR A 29 1.12 0.64 11.58
C THR A 29 2.26 0.52 10.56
N LYS A 30 3.43 1.13 10.83
CA LYS A 30 4.60 1.05 9.93
C LYS A 30 5.07 -0.39 9.74
N ASN A 31 5.17 -1.16 10.84
CA ASN A 31 5.62 -2.54 10.79
C ASN A 31 4.61 -3.45 10.09
N SER A 32 3.30 -3.18 10.23
CA SER A 32 2.28 -3.90 9.47
C SER A 32 2.33 -3.63 7.97
N ILE A 33 2.68 -2.41 7.54
CA ILE A 33 2.93 -2.10 6.12
C ILE A 33 4.23 -2.77 5.65
N TYR A 34 5.25 -2.87 6.50
CA TYR A 34 6.47 -3.61 6.17
C TYR A 34 6.17 -5.11 5.97
N LEU A 35 5.36 -5.69 6.87
CA LEU A 35 4.90 -7.08 6.76
C LEU A 35 4.08 -7.30 5.48
N SER A 36 3.19 -6.36 5.09
CA SER A 36 2.44 -6.49 3.85
C SER A 36 3.35 -6.51 2.63
N LEU A 37 4.38 -5.66 2.57
CA LEU A 37 5.37 -5.65 1.48
C LEU A 37 6.16 -6.95 1.39
N ILE A 38 6.52 -7.54 2.54
CA ILE A 38 7.18 -8.85 2.58
C ILE A 38 6.26 -9.93 1.99
N ILE A 39 5.00 -10.00 2.46
CA ILE A 39 4.04 -11.00 1.97
C ILE A 39 3.80 -10.80 0.46
N TYR A 40 3.66 -9.56 0.00
CA TYR A 40 3.53 -9.24 -1.42
C TYR A 40 4.73 -9.71 -2.25
N THR A 41 5.94 -9.58 -1.71
CA THR A 41 7.15 -10.07 -2.37
C THR A 41 7.09 -11.59 -2.53
N PHE A 42 6.69 -12.34 -1.50
CA PHE A 42 6.52 -13.79 -1.60
C PHE A 42 5.40 -14.21 -2.56
N ILE A 43 4.28 -13.49 -2.56
CA ILE A 43 3.17 -13.72 -3.51
C ILE A 43 3.66 -13.47 -4.94
N ALA A 44 4.40 -12.39 -5.19
CA ALA A 44 4.96 -12.10 -6.50
C ALA A 44 5.89 -13.23 -6.97
N ILE A 45 6.83 -13.66 -6.12
CA ILE A 45 7.70 -14.81 -6.42
C ILE A 45 6.87 -16.07 -6.73
N GLY A 46 5.82 -16.36 -5.94
CA GLY A 46 4.89 -17.45 -6.20
C GLY A 46 4.17 -17.33 -7.55
N GLY A 47 3.89 -16.10 -7.99
CA GLY A 47 3.33 -15.80 -9.31
C GLY A 47 4.17 -16.30 -10.48
N TYR A 48 5.49 -16.39 -10.32
CA TYR A 48 6.39 -16.92 -11.35
C TYR A 48 6.13 -18.40 -11.64
N PHE A 49 5.66 -19.16 -10.64
CA PHE A 49 5.39 -20.59 -10.72
C PHE A 49 3.93 -20.92 -11.14
N LEU A 50 3.18 -19.94 -11.64
CA LEU A 50 1.82 -20.13 -12.14
C LEU A 50 1.81 -21.06 -13.37
N ASN A 51 1.33 -22.29 -13.18
CA ASN A 51 1.17 -23.26 -14.26
C ASN A 51 -0.28 -23.78 -14.41
N THR A 52 -1.15 -23.53 -13.42
CA THR A 52 -2.53 -24.08 -13.40
C THR A 52 -3.51 -23.06 -12.86
N GLU A 53 -4.77 -23.14 -13.27
CA GLU A 53 -5.84 -22.22 -12.85
C GLU A 53 -6.01 -22.13 -11.33
N TRP A 54 -5.85 -23.24 -10.60
CA TRP A 54 -5.97 -23.25 -9.14
C TRP A 54 -4.91 -22.36 -8.45
N HIS A 55 -3.69 -22.30 -9.00
CA HIS A 55 -2.64 -21.44 -8.46
C HIS A 55 -3.02 -19.95 -8.59
N PHE A 56 -3.77 -19.59 -9.63
CA PHE A 56 -4.26 -18.22 -9.82
C PHE A 56 -5.27 -17.83 -8.73
N TRP A 57 -6.18 -18.73 -8.36
CA TRP A 57 -7.11 -18.51 -7.25
C TRP A 57 -6.39 -18.42 -5.90
N ALA A 58 -5.43 -19.31 -5.63
CA ALA A 58 -4.65 -19.29 -4.39
C ALA A 58 -3.83 -18.00 -4.25
N LEU A 59 -3.17 -17.55 -5.32
CA LEU A 59 -2.45 -16.27 -5.31
C LEU A 59 -3.41 -15.09 -5.19
N GLY A 60 -4.54 -15.10 -5.90
CA GLY A 60 -5.57 -14.07 -5.77
C GLY A 60 -6.08 -13.95 -4.34
N PHE A 61 -6.31 -15.07 -3.65
CA PHE A 61 -6.64 -15.09 -2.23
C PHE A 61 -5.53 -14.44 -1.40
N GLY A 62 -4.27 -14.86 -1.60
CA GLY A 62 -3.11 -14.27 -0.93
C GLY A 62 -3.03 -12.76 -1.11
N VAL A 63 -3.13 -12.27 -2.35
CA VAL A 63 -3.18 -10.84 -2.68
C VAL A 63 -4.31 -10.15 -1.92
N ALA A 64 -5.51 -10.72 -1.92
CA ALA A 64 -6.68 -10.12 -1.26
C ALA A 64 -6.48 -9.90 0.24
N THR A 65 -5.85 -10.86 0.93
CA THR A 65 -5.59 -10.75 2.37
C THR A 65 -4.72 -9.55 2.72
N VAL A 66 -3.75 -9.24 1.87
CA VAL A 66 -2.77 -8.17 2.11
C VAL A 66 -3.26 -6.84 1.53
N GLN A 67 -3.98 -6.89 0.41
CA GLN A 67 -4.43 -5.73 -0.36
C GLN A 67 -5.36 -4.82 0.43
N GLY A 68 -6.37 -5.38 1.11
CA GLY A 68 -7.27 -4.57 1.94
C GLY A 68 -6.56 -3.96 3.14
N GLY A 69 -5.71 -4.75 3.81
CA GLY A 69 -4.95 -4.34 4.98
C GLY A 69 -3.95 -3.22 4.70
N SER A 70 -3.08 -3.42 3.72
CA SER A 70 -2.02 -2.47 3.39
C SER A 70 -2.60 -1.12 2.94
N GLN A 71 -3.68 -1.12 2.14
CA GLN A 71 -4.32 0.11 1.69
C GLN A 71 -4.92 0.91 2.84
N ALA A 72 -5.65 0.25 3.75
CA ALA A 72 -6.23 0.92 4.91
C ALA A 72 -5.16 1.45 5.87
N LEU A 73 -4.09 0.68 6.09
CA LEU A 73 -2.98 1.08 6.96
C LEU A 73 -2.19 2.25 6.41
N SER A 74 -1.90 2.29 5.10
CA SER A 74 -1.22 3.42 4.47
C SER A 74 -2.02 4.72 4.61
N ARG A 75 -3.33 4.67 4.36
CA ARG A 75 -4.23 5.82 4.57
C ARG A 75 -4.29 6.24 6.03
N SER A 76 -4.37 5.28 6.96
CA SER A 76 -4.36 5.59 8.39
C SER A 76 -3.03 6.19 8.86
N LEU A 77 -1.90 5.70 8.34
CA LEU A 77 -0.58 6.19 8.68
C LEU A 77 -0.39 7.64 8.24
N ILE A 78 -0.76 7.96 7.00
CA ILE A 78 -0.68 9.34 6.51
C ILE A 78 -1.65 10.23 7.30
N GLY A 79 -2.84 9.72 7.62
CA GLY A 79 -3.82 10.32 8.53
C GLY A 79 -3.25 10.85 9.83
N ARG A 80 -2.29 10.14 10.42
CA ARG A 80 -1.66 10.51 11.69
C ARG A 80 -0.52 11.53 11.54
N MET A 81 0.09 11.62 10.36
CA MET A 81 1.24 12.49 10.07
C MET A 81 0.83 13.80 9.38
N MET A 82 -0.47 14.06 9.22
CA MET A 82 -0.98 15.29 8.62
C MET A 82 -1.57 16.20 9.70
N PRO A 83 -1.34 17.52 9.63
CA PRO A 83 -1.99 18.48 10.52
C PRO A 83 -3.49 18.52 10.22
N LYS A 84 -4.31 18.57 11.27
CA LYS A 84 -5.77 18.56 11.14
C LYS A 84 -6.26 19.75 10.33
N SER A 85 -5.64 20.91 10.55
CA SER A 85 -5.91 22.18 9.85
C SER A 85 -5.76 22.10 8.33
N LYS A 86 -4.83 21.27 7.81
CA LYS A 86 -4.57 21.12 6.36
C LYS A 86 -4.91 19.71 5.82
N SER A 87 -5.76 18.96 6.53
CA SER A 87 -6.07 17.56 6.17
C SER A 87 -6.51 17.40 4.71
N ALA A 88 -7.35 18.30 4.20
CA ALA A 88 -7.88 18.24 2.84
C ALA A 88 -6.78 18.39 1.77
N GLU A 89 -5.81 19.27 2.00
CA GLU A 89 -4.69 19.51 1.09
C GLU A 89 -3.80 18.26 1.00
N PHE A 90 -3.39 17.71 2.14
CA PHE A 90 -2.53 16.53 2.15
C PHE A 90 -3.24 15.26 1.63
N TYR A 91 -4.54 15.06 1.93
CA TYR A 91 -5.31 13.98 1.32
C TYR A 91 -5.50 14.18 -0.19
N GLY A 92 -5.60 15.43 -0.64
CA GLY A 92 -5.60 15.78 -2.07
C GLY A 92 -4.32 15.29 -2.75
N PHE A 93 -3.15 15.64 -2.21
CA PHE A 93 -1.86 15.14 -2.71
C PHE A 93 -1.78 13.61 -2.67
N PHE A 94 -2.16 12.98 -1.56
CA PHE A 94 -2.17 11.52 -1.44
C PHE A 94 -3.02 10.85 -2.52
N SER A 95 -4.22 11.39 -2.81
CA SER A 95 -5.11 10.84 -3.84
C SER A 95 -4.52 10.98 -5.25
N VAL A 96 -3.82 12.08 -5.55
CA VAL A 96 -3.14 12.25 -6.84
C VAL A 96 -2.04 11.20 -7.02
N PHE A 97 -1.22 10.95 -5.98
CA PHE A 97 -0.19 9.91 -6.03
C PHE A 97 -0.79 8.49 -6.13
N GLU A 98 -1.92 8.24 -5.48
CA GLU A 98 -2.64 6.97 -5.60
C GLU A 98 -3.10 6.72 -7.05
N LYS A 99 -3.71 7.74 -7.69
CA LYS A 99 -4.11 7.66 -9.09
C LYS A 99 -2.91 7.48 -10.03
N PHE A 100 -1.84 8.24 -9.82
CA PHE A 100 -0.61 8.09 -10.60
C PHE A 100 -0.05 6.66 -10.49
N SER A 101 -0.01 6.09 -9.28
CA SER A 101 0.45 4.72 -9.03
C SER A 101 -0.43 3.68 -9.73
N SER A 102 -1.75 3.89 -9.77
CA SER A 102 -2.69 2.99 -10.45
C SER A 102 -2.51 2.94 -11.98
N VAL A 103 -1.96 4.00 -12.58
CA VAL A 103 -1.64 4.06 -14.02
C VAL A 103 -0.20 3.59 -14.28
N ALA A 104 0.75 4.08 -13.48
CA ALA A 104 2.17 3.78 -13.63
C ALA A 104 2.47 2.29 -13.41
N GLY A 105 1.79 1.62 -12.46
CA GLY A 105 1.99 0.20 -12.17
C GLY A 105 1.74 -0.70 -13.38
N PRO A 106 0.51 -0.74 -13.95
CA PRO A 106 0.22 -1.50 -15.15
C PRO A 106 1.05 -1.07 -16.37
N PHE A 107 1.33 0.23 -16.51
CA PHE A 107 2.17 0.74 -17.60
C PHE A 107 3.59 0.16 -17.53
N LEU A 108 4.24 0.24 -16.36
CA LEU A 108 5.60 -0.29 -16.18
C LEU A 108 5.63 -1.82 -16.27
N PHE A 109 4.62 -2.50 -15.73
CA PHE A 109 4.48 -3.95 -15.88
C PHE A 109 4.36 -4.35 -17.34
N GLY A 110 3.51 -3.66 -18.12
CA GLY A 110 3.34 -3.89 -19.56
C GLY A 110 4.62 -3.59 -20.35
N LEU A 111 5.28 -2.47 -20.05
CA LEU A 111 6.56 -2.10 -20.68
C LEU A 111 7.63 -3.17 -20.47
N VAL A 112 7.82 -3.63 -19.23
CA VAL A 112 8.76 -4.71 -18.92
C VAL A 112 8.34 -6.01 -19.63
N SER A 113 7.03 -6.30 -19.69
CA SER A 113 6.51 -7.49 -20.38
C SER A 113 6.79 -7.48 -21.87
N THR A 114 6.68 -6.34 -22.52
CA THR A 114 6.98 -6.20 -23.95
C THR A 114 8.47 -6.30 -24.22
N LEU A 115 9.31 -5.70 -23.37
CA LEU A 115 10.77 -5.73 -23.52
C LEU A 115 11.37 -7.12 -23.25
N MET A 116 10.86 -7.82 -22.23
CA MET A 116 11.34 -9.15 -21.83
C MET A 116 10.78 -10.28 -22.72
N GLY A 117 9.74 -10.01 -23.52
CA GLY A 117 9.08 -11.01 -24.37
C GLY A 117 8.29 -12.10 -23.62
N GLU A 118 8.35 -12.13 -22.28
CA GLU A 118 7.68 -13.12 -21.44
C GLU A 118 7.04 -12.46 -20.21
N SER A 119 5.72 -12.63 -20.05
CA SER A 119 4.94 -12.05 -18.95
C SER A 119 5.39 -12.51 -17.55
N ARG A 120 6.04 -13.68 -17.46
CA ARG A 120 6.56 -14.20 -16.18
C ARG A 120 7.75 -13.38 -15.69
N LEU A 121 8.62 -12.93 -16.59
CA LEU A 121 9.79 -12.11 -16.23
C LEU A 121 9.38 -10.72 -15.73
N SER A 122 8.21 -10.22 -16.16
CA SER A 122 7.62 -8.96 -15.65
C SER A 122 7.34 -8.98 -14.16
N ILE A 123 7.14 -10.15 -13.56
CA ILE A 123 6.94 -10.30 -12.12
C ILE A 123 8.16 -9.80 -11.33
N VAL A 124 9.36 -9.90 -11.90
CA VAL A 124 10.59 -9.37 -11.29
C VAL A 124 10.49 -7.86 -11.09
N SER A 125 9.80 -7.13 -11.99
CA SER A 125 9.59 -5.70 -11.80
C SER A 125 8.75 -5.40 -10.55
N LEU A 126 7.72 -6.21 -10.26
CA LEU A 126 6.90 -6.06 -9.05
C LEU A 126 7.73 -6.30 -7.79
N VAL A 127 8.59 -7.33 -7.79
CA VAL A 127 9.51 -7.62 -6.68
C VAL A 127 10.44 -6.43 -6.44
N ILE A 128 11.02 -5.86 -7.50
CA ILE A 128 11.85 -4.66 -7.41
C ILE A 128 11.07 -3.50 -6.79
N PHE A 129 9.83 -3.24 -7.22
CA PHE A 129 8.98 -2.20 -6.63
C PHE A 129 8.69 -2.42 -5.15
N PHE A 130 8.40 -3.67 -4.73
CA PHE A 130 8.19 -3.96 -3.31
C PHE A 130 9.46 -3.75 -2.49
N ILE A 131 10.63 -4.15 -3.00
CA ILE A 131 11.92 -3.91 -2.33
C ILE A 131 12.21 -2.42 -2.21
N LEU A 132 12.03 -1.64 -3.29
CA LEU A 132 12.18 -0.19 -3.26
C LEU A 132 11.22 0.44 -2.26
N GLY A 133 9.96 0.00 -2.23
CA GLY A 133 8.96 0.41 -1.25
C GLY A 133 9.42 0.15 0.19
N MET A 134 10.00 -1.02 0.47
CA MET A 134 10.55 -1.37 1.79
C MET A 134 11.72 -0.45 2.19
N ILE A 135 12.65 -0.16 1.26
CA ILE A 135 13.78 0.74 1.49
C ILE A 135 13.30 2.16 1.78
N VAL A 136 12.36 2.67 1.00
CA VAL A 136 11.78 4.01 1.18
C VAL A 136 11.05 4.09 2.53
N LEU A 137 10.23 3.09 2.86
CA LEU A 137 9.48 3.05 4.11
C LEU A 137 10.41 3.03 5.34
N ARG A 138 11.59 2.41 5.22
CA ARG A 138 12.59 2.41 6.30
C ARG A 138 13.03 3.83 6.66
N LYS A 139 13.20 4.71 5.66
CA LYS A 139 13.60 6.12 5.85
C LYS A 139 12.52 6.99 6.52
N VAL A 140 11.26 6.54 6.56
CA VAL A 140 10.15 7.30 7.15
C VAL A 140 10.20 7.24 8.67
N ASN A 141 10.37 8.38 9.32
CA ASN A 141 10.23 8.51 10.78
C ASN A 141 8.82 8.99 11.13
N VAL A 142 8.00 8.07 11.65
CA VAL A 142 6.58 8.32 11.95
C VAL A 142 6.41 9.23 13.15
N GLU A 143 7.22 9.05 14.19
CA GLU A 143 7.16 9.87 15.41
C GLU A 143 7.46 11.34 15.10
N ARG A 144 8.50 11.60 14.31
CA ARG A 144 8.83 12.95 13.83
C ARG A 144 7.69 13.53 12.98
N GLY A 145 7.09 12.73 12.10
CA GLY A 145 5.98 13.18 11.26
C GLY A 145 4.76 13.60 12.08
N ILE A 146 4.40 12.82 13.10
CA ILE A 146 3.31 13.16 14.03
C ILE A 146 3.65 14.42 14.83
N GLY A 147 4.87 14.55 15.34
CA GLY A 147 5.29 15.73 16.11
C GLY A 147 5.19 17.03 15.30
N VAL A 148 5.71 17.04 14.06
CA VAL A 148 5.63 18.21 13.17
C VAL A 148 4.17 18.57 12.85
N ALA A 149 3.31 17.58 12.62
CA ALA A 149 1.88 17.82 12.39
C ALA A 149 1.20 18.48 13.61
N GLN A 150 1.51 18.01 14.81
CA GLN A 150 0.98 18.59 16.06
C GLN A 150 1.49 20.01 16.32
N ASP A 151 2.76 20.28 16.04
CA ASP A 151 3.36 21.61 16.22
C ASP A 151 2.75 22.63 15.26
N GLU A 152 2.48 22.23 14.01
CA GLU A 152 1.80 23.07 13.04
C GLU A 152 0.36 23.38 13.47
N ASP A 153 -0.38 22.38 13.95
CA ASP A 153 -1.74 22.59 14.47
C ASP A 153 -1.74 23.54 15.68
N LYS A 154 -0.77 23.44 16.60
CA LYS A 154 -0.65 24.38 17.74
C LYS A 154 -0.39 25.81 17.29
N ARG A 155 0.50 26.02 16.31
CA ARG A 155 0.82 27.36 15.78
C ARG A 155 -0.39 28.04 15.17
N MET A 156 -1.25 27.27 14.48
CA MET A 156 -2.48 27.78 13.87
C MET A 156 -3.49 28.21 14.91
N VAL A 157 -3.72 27.41 15.97
CA VAL A 157 -4.64 27.77 17.06
C VAL A 157 -4.18 29.06 17.75
N THR A 158 -2.89 29.18 18.10
CA THR A 158 -2.37 30.41 18.72
C THR A 158 -2.49 31.63 17.80
N ALA A 159 -2.34 31.45 16.48
CA ALA A 159 -2.53 32.54 15.52
C ALA A 159 -4.00 32.96 15.33
N GLU A 160 -4.95 32.04 15.55
CA GLU A 160 -6.38 32.35 15.58
C GLU A 160 -6.78 33.06 16.89
N GLU A 161 -6.21 32.67 18.03
CA GLU A 161 -6.48 33.31 19.34
C GLU A 161 -5.93 34.75 19.44
N LEU A 162 -4.95 35.11 18.62
CA LEU A 162 -4.34 36.45 18.57
C LEU A 162 -5.05 37.40 17.58
N LYS A 163 -6.04 36.93 16.83
CA LYS A 163 -6.85 37.74 15.90
C LYS A 163 -8.18 38.12 16.52
#